data_AF-A0AAV9DW64-F1
#
_entry.id   AF-A0AAV9DW64-F1
#
_cell.length_a   1.000
_cell.length_b   1.000
_cell.length_c   1.000
_cell.angle_alpha   90.00
_cell.angle_beta   90.00
_cell.angle_gamma   90.00
#
_symmetry.space_group_name_H-M   'P 1'
#
loop_
_entity.id
_entity.type
_entity.pdbx_description
1 polymer ?
#
loop_
_entity_poly.entity_id
_entity_poly.type
_entity_poly.pdbx_seq_one_letter_code
_entity_poly.pdbx_strand_id
1 'polypeptide(L)'
;MTGLLKKLLSCGARSFPPSDDDDDDELPECGRIRVCVGKEEEEELMMKMEVEANYLNHPLFEDLLRMSVEQYGYSYKGALRIPCETGLFLLLKEMLDTRNPSAHYMGLQDLISKYHSINNS
;
A
#
# COMPACT_ATOMS: atom_id res chain seq x y z
N MET A 1 -42.87 -4.89 -35.65
CA MET A 1 -41.53 -4.39 -36.04
C MET A 1 -41.13 -3.36 -34.99
N THR A 2 -40.59 -3.78 -33.83
CA THR A 2 -39.14 -3.73 -33.51
C THR A 2 -38.56 -2.34 -33.78
N GLY A 3 -38.08 -1.55 -32.81
CA GLY A 3 -37.77 -1.85 -31.43
C GLY A 3 -37.00 -0.72 -30.76
N LEU A 4 -36.66 -1.01 -29.51
CA LEU A 4 -35.59 -0.45 -28.69
C LEU A 4 -35.73 1.00 -28.18
N LEU A 5 -36.42 1.10 -27.04
CA LEU A 5 -36.15 2.11 -26.03
C LEU A 5 -34.68 2.00 -25.60
N LYS A 6 -33.89 3.04 -25.87
CA LYS A 6 -32.54 3.21 -25.34
C LYS A 6 -32.65 3.58 -23.86
N LYS A 7 -32.81 2.57 -23.02
CA LYS A 7 -32.61 2.64 -21.57
C LYS A 7 -31.23 2.06 -21.24
N LEU A 8 -30.60 2.66 -20.23
CA LEU A 8 -29.42 2.23 -19.48
C LEU A 8 -28.05 2.58 -20.09
N LEU A 9 -27.58 3.79 -19.75
CA LEU A 9 -26.16 4.08 -19.46
C LEU A 9 -26.03 5.18 -18.39
N SER A 10 -26.86 5.12 -17.37
CA SER A 10 -26.64 5.87 -16.12
C SER A 10 -26.68 4.88 -14.96
N CYS A 11 -25.76 3.92 -14.97
CA CYS A 11 -25.42 3.23 -13.73
C CYS A 11 -24.73 4.25 -12.84
N GLY A 12 -25.39 4.56 -11.73
CA GLY A 12 -25.08 5.70 -10.89
C GLY A 12 -23.76 5.55 -10.15
N ALA A 13 -22.91 6.55 -10.28
CA ALA A 13 -22.10 6.97 -9.16
C ALA A 13 -23.02 7.81 -8.26
N ARG A 14 -23.69 7.18 -7.28
CA ARG A 14 -24.06 7.94 -6.08
C ARG A 14 -22.74 8.19 -5.36
N SER A 15 -22.06 9.27 -5.71
CA SER A 15 -21.26 9.94 -4.69
C SER A 15 -22.25 10.29 -3.59
N PHE A 16 -22.17 9.57 -2.47
CA PHE A 16 -22.80 10.04 -1.26
C PHE A 16 -22.22 11.44 -1.01
N PRO A 17 -23.04 12.46 -0.73
CA PRO A 17 -22.50 13.75 -0.31
C PRO A 17 -21.60 13.46 0.89
N PRO A 18 -20.39 14.06 0.95
CA PRO A 18 -19.52 13.88 2.10
C PRO A 18 -20.32 14.28 3.34
N SER A 19 -20.44 13.35 4.28
CA SER A 19 -20.91 13.67 5.62
C SER A 19 -19.91 14.64 6.24
N ASP A 20 -20.38 15.72 6.85
CA ASP A 20 -19.57 16.76 7.48
C ASP A 20 -18.82 16.28 8.75
N ASP A 21 -18.61 14.97 8.91
CA ASP A 21 -17.95 14.34 10.03
C ASP A 21 -16.68 13.60 9.51
N ASP A 22 -15.52 14.18 9.82
CA ASP A 22 -14.13 13.69 9.69
C ASP A 22 -13.52 13.51 8.27
N ASP A 23 -12.55 14.37 7.91
CA ASP A 23 -11.70 14.33 6.70
C ASP A 23 -10.82 13.06 6.54
N ASP A 24 -10.99 12.00 7.34
CA ASP A 24 -10.17 10.77 7.30
C ASP A 24 -10.82 9.62 6.48
N ASP A 25 -12.07 9.80 6.02
CA ASP A 25 -12.86 8.78 5.28
C ASP A 25 -12.68 8.80 3.74
N GLU A 26 -11.77 9.62 3.20
CA GLU A 26 -11.45 9.56 1.78
C GLU A 26 -10.79 8.20 1.45
N LEU A 27 -11.51 7.35 0.71
CA LEU A 27 -11.06 6.02 0.31
C LEU A 27 -9.93 6.13 -0.72
N PRO A 28 -8.91 5.23 -0.67
CA PRO A 28 -7.88 5.17 -1.69
C PRO A 28 -8.47 5.00 -3.09
N GLU A 29 -7.75 5.50 -4.09
CA GLU A 29 -8.13 5.27 -5.49
C GLU A 29 -8.27 3.78 -5.81
N CYS A 30 -9.13 3.42 -6.76
CA CYS A 30 -9.33 2.02 -7.15
C CYS A 30 -8.00 1.36 -7.57
N GLY A 31 -7.64 0.25 -6.92
CA GLY A 31 -6.38 -0.46 -7.15
C GLY A 31 -5.20 0.04 -6.30
N ARG A 32 -5.42 1.02 -5.41
CA ARG A 32 -4.49 1.46 -4.38
C ARG A 32 -4.93 0.94 -3.01
N ILE A 33 -4.00 0.90 -2.08
CA ILE A 33 -4.24 0.65 -0.65
C ILE A 33 -3.48 1.67 0.18
N ARG A 34 -4.01 1.99 1.37
CA ARG A 34 -3.31 2.79 2.37
C ARG A 34 -2.42 1.89 3.22
N VAL A 35 -1.16 2.29 3.38
CA VAL A 35 -0.19 1.64 4.26
C VAL A 35 0.32 2.63 5.31
N CYS A 36 0.54 2.15 6.53
CA CYS A 36 1.23 2.88 7.60
C CYS A 36 2.57 2.18 7.85
N VAL A 37 3.68 2.87 7.61
CA VAL A 37 5.02 2.27 7.67
C VAL A 37 5.81 2.92 8.79
N GLY A 38 6.39 2.12 9.67
CA GLY A 38 7.25 2.58 10.74
C GLY A 38 7.48 1.51 11.79
N LYS A 39 8.38 1.76 12.73
CA LYS A 39 8.60 0.89 13.88
C LYS A 39 7.54 1.14 14.95
N GLU A 40 7.14 0.10 15.67
CA GLU A 40 6.12 0.19 16.72
C GLU A 40 6.52 1.15 17.85
N GLU A 41 7.81 1.17 18.20
CA GLU A 41 8.36 2.05 19.26
C GLU A 41 8.24 3.54 18.91
N GLU A 42 7.96 3.86 17.66
CA GLU A 42 7.95 5.21 17.09
C GLU A 42 6.62 5.51 16.40
N GLU A 43 5.48 5.31 17.10
CA GLU A 43 4.14 5.50 16.50
C GLU A 43 3.96 6.88 15.83
N GLU A 44 4.52 7.93 16.43
CA GLU A 44 4.46 9.31 15.91
C GLU A 44 5.27 9.50 14.62
N LEU A 45 6.21 8.60 14.31
CA LEU A 45 7.03 8.63 13.10
C LEU A 45 6.51 7.70 12.00
N MET A 46 5.35 7.05 12.21
CA MET A 46 4.74 6.24 11.17
C MET A 46 4.31 7.10 9.98
N MET A 47 4.75 6.70 8.79
CA MET A 47 4.41 7.36 7.55
C MET A 47 3.22 6.67 6.88
N LYS A 48 2.14 7.43 6.67
CA LYS A 48 0.97 7.00 5.89
C LYS A 48 1.20 7.30 4.41
N MET A 49 0.94 6.33 3.53
CA MET A 49 1.01 6.54 2.08
C MET A 49 0.11 5.56 1.32
N GLU A 50 -0.14 5.85 0.04
CA GLU A 50 -0.84 4.95 -0.86
C GLU A 50 0.12 4.21 -1.79
N VAL A 51 -0.10 2.91 -1.95
CA VAL A 51 0.68 2.05 -2.85
C VAL A 51 -0.25 1.25 -3.76
N GLU A 52 0.27 0.76 -4.89
CA GLU A 52 -0.52 -0.13 -5.75
C GLU A 52 -0.80 -1.44 -5.00
N ALA A 53 -2.05 -1.88 -5.02
CA ALA A 53 -2.49 -3.11 -4.35
C ALA A 53 -1.77 -4.35 -4.92
N ASN A 54 -1.31 -4.28 -6.17
CA ASN A 54 -0.57 -5.37 -6.82
C ASN A 54 0.81 -5.63 -6.19
N TYR A 55 1.40 -4.66 -5.46
CA TYR A 55 2.68 -4.83 -4.78
C TYR A 55 2.61 -5.87 -3.67
N LEU A 56 1.42 -6.09 -3.09
CA LEU A 56 1.21 -7.12 -2.08
C LEU A 56 1.44 -8.54 -2.60
N ASN A 57 1.40 -8.76 -3.92
CA ASN A 57 1.68 -10.06 -4.53
C ASN A 57 3.19 -10.28 -4.78
N HIS A 58 4.03 -9.29 -4.50
CA HIS A 58 5.46 -9.39 -4.73
C HIS A 58 6.17 -10.14 -3.58
N PRO A 59 7.13 -11.05 -3.86
CA PRO A 59 7.81 -11.82 -2.80
C PRO A 59 8.45 -10.96 -1.70
N LEU A 60 9.02 -9.80 -2.05
CA LEU A 60 9.56 -8.85 -1.07
C LEU A 60 8.51 -8.28 -0.09
N PHE A 61 7.25 -8.24 -0.48
CA PHE A 61 6.15 -7.87 0.41
C PHE A 61 5.72 -9.04 1.30
N GLU A 62 5.93 -10.29 0.91
CA GLU A 62 5.51 -11.46 1.68
C GLU A 62 6.15 -11.46 3.08
N ASP A 63 7.46 -11.20 3.16
CA ASP A 63 8.18 -11.11 4.43
C ASP A 63 7.67 -9.94 5.30
N LEU A 64 7.46 -8.77 4.69
CA LEU A 64 6.93 -7.59 5.38
C LEU A 64 5.51 -7.82 5.91
N LEU A 65 4.65 -8.45 5.11
CA LEU A 65 3.28 -8.81 5.47
C LEU A 65 3.25 -9.83 6.59
N ARG A 66 4.14 -10.83 6.56
CA ARG A 66 4.27 -11.81 7.64
C ARG A 66 4.65 -11.13 8.96
N MET A 67 5.65 -10.24 8.95
CA MET A 67 6.01 -9.45 10.13
C MET A 67 4.82 -8.60 10.62
N SER A 68 4.07 -8.01 9.69
CA SER A 68 2.87 -7.22 10.00
C SER A 68 1.80 -8.05 10.71
N VAL A 69 1.55 -9.27 10.23
CA VAL A 69 0.58 -10.19 10.84
C VAL A 69 1.06 -10.67 12.20
N GLU A 70 2.35 -10.98 12.35
CA GLU A 70 2.92 -11.42 13.63
C GLU A 70 2.78 -10.34 14.71
N GLN A 71 2.92 -9.06 14.34
CA GLN A 71 2.87 -7.94 15.28
C GLN A 71 1.46 -7.39 15.51
N TYR A 72 0.67 -7.24 14.44
CA TYR A 72 -0.63 -6.54 14.49
C TYR A 72 -1.83 -7.46 14.24
N GLY A 73 -1.59 -8.72 13.86
CA GLY A 73 -2.65 -9.63 13.40
C GLY A 73 -3.23 -9.22 12.04
N TYR A 74 -4.43 -9.70 11.74
CA TYR A 74 -5.12 -9.43 10.48
C TYR A 74 -6.12 -8.26 10.53
N SER A 75 -6.17 -7.52 11.64
CA SER A 75 -7.12 -6.43 11.83
C SER A 75 -6.52 -5.10 11.37
N TYR A 76 -7.01 -4.57 10.25
CA TYR A 76 -6.54 -3.31 9.67
C TYR A 76 -7.62 -2.23 9.78
N LYS A 77 -7.36 -1.17 10.55
CA LYS A 77 -8.26 -0.01 10.68
C LYS A 77 -8.05 0.96 9.52
N GLY A 78 -8.48 0.58 8.32
CA GLY A 78 -8.38 1.42 7.11
C GLY A 78 -6.99 1.56 6.50
N ALA A 79 -5.93 1.07 7.17
CA ALA A 79 -4.57 1.03 6.64
C ALA A 79 -3.82 -0.22 7.10
N LEU A 80 -3.03 -0.78 6.18
CA LEU A 80 -2.14 -1.90 6.43
C LEU A 80 -0.87 -1.41 7.14
N ARG A 81 -0.61 -1.89 8.35
CA ARG A 81 0.58 -1.51 9.11
C ARG A 81 1.75 -2.38 8.72
N ILE A 82 2.86 -1.78 8.32
CA ILE A 82 4.09 -2.47 7.92
C ILE A 82 5.22 -2.10 8.89
N PRO A 83 5.72 -3.06 9.70
CA PRO A 83 6.72 -2.78 10.71
C PRO A 83 8.13 -2.80 10.12
N CYS A 84 8.48 -1.77 9.36
CA CYS A 84 9.82 -1.59 8.84
C CYS A 84 10.23 -0.12 8.83
N GLU A 85 11.51 0.13 8.60
CA GLU A 85 12.02 1.48 8.45
C GLU A 85 11.42 2.14 7.21
N THR A 86 10.91 3.36 7.37
CA THR A 86 10.24 4.10 6.30
C THR A 86 11.11 4.24 5.04
N GLY A 87 12.41 4.52 5.20
CA GLY A 87 13.34 4.63 4.07
C GLY A 87 13.53 3.32 3.31
N LEU A 88 13.55 2.18 4.01
CA LEU A 88 13.64 0.85 3.38
C LEU A 88 12.38 0.55 2.56
N PHE A 89 11.20 0.92 3.08
CA PHE A 89 9.95 0.77 2.35
C PHE A 89 9.88 1.67 1.12
N LEU A 90 10.32 2.92 1.22
CA LEU A 90 10.38 3.84 0.09
C LEU A 90 11.31 3.31 -1.02
N LEU A 91 12.47 2.74 -0.66
CA LEU A 91 13.37 2.08 -1.61
C LEU A 91 12.68 0.90 -2.30
N LEU A 92 11.98 0.05 -1.55
CA LEU A 92 11.20 -1.06 -2.13
C LEU A 92 10.14 -0.54 -3.09
N LYS A 93 9.37 0.47 -2.66
CA LYS A 93 8.33 1.09 -3.48
C LYS A 93 8.90 1.64 -4.78
N GLU A 94 10.01 2.37 -4.73
CA GLU A 94 10.69 2.91 -5.91
C GLU A 94 11.15 1.79 -6.87
N MET A 95 11.69 0.69 -6.33
CA MET A 95 12.09 -0.46 -7.16
C MET A 95 10.90 -1.11 -7.88
N LEU A 96 9.73 -1.15 -7.24
CA LEU A 96 8.51 -1.70 -7.83
C LEU A 96 7.86 -0.72 -8.83
N ASP A 97 7.79 0.58 -8.49
CA ASP A 97 7.30 1.65 -9.37
C ASP A 97 8.10 1.67 -10.69
N THR A 98 9.42 1.49 -10.61
CA THR A 98 10.32 1.46 -11.77
C THR A 98 10.37 0.12 -12.50
N ARG A 99 9.61 -0.89 -12.03
CA ARG A 99 9.60 -2.27 -12.55
C ARG A 99 11.00 -2.86 -12.65
N ASN A 100 11.83 -2.61 -11.64
CA ASN A 100 13.20 -3.07 -11.63
C ASN A 100 13.23 -4.61 -11.62
N PRO A 101 13.77 -5.28 -12.66
CA PRO A 101 13.75 -6.73 -12.75
C PRO A 101 14.52 -7.41 -11.61
N SER A 102 15.45 -6.71 -10.96
CA SER A 102 16.19 -7.22 -9.81
C SER A 102 15.29 -7.46 -8.60
N ALA A 103 14.19 -6.71 -8.46
CA ALA A 103 13.26 -6.87 -7.34
C ALA A 103 12.74 -8.31 -7.25
N HIS A 104 12.51 -8.97 -8.40
CA HIS A 104 11.99 -10.34 -8.45
C HIS A 104 12.94 -11.41 -7.92
N TYR A 105 14.23 -11.13 -7.84
CA TYR A 105 15.25 -12.09 -7.40
C TYR A 105 15.88 -11.74 -6.05
N MET A 106 15.52 -10.58 -5.48
CA MET A 106 16.02 -10.13 -4.19
C MET A 106 15.12 -10.67 -3.07
N GLY A 107 15.74 -11.13 -1.98
CA GLY A 107 15.06 -11.35 -0.72
C GLY A 107 15.05 -10.09 0.15
N LEU A 108 14.28 -10.11 1.25
CA LEU A 108 14.23 -8.98 2.19
C LEU A 108 15.62 -8.65 2.77
N GLN A 109 16.47 -9.65 3.02
CA GLN A 109 17.83 -9.44 3.53
C GLN A 109 18.75 -8.72 2.52
N ASP A 110 18.59 -9.01 1.22
CA ASP A 110 19.33 -8.32 0.16
C ASP A 110 18.88 -6.86 0.06
N LEU A 111 17.58 -6.61 0.21
CA LEU A 111 17.01 -5.27 0.24
C LEU A 111 17.55 -4.46 1.43
N ILE A 112 17.56 -5.04 2.63
CA ILE A 112 18.11 -4.42 3.85
C ILE A 112 19.59 -4.08 3.64
N SER A 113 20.36 -5.04 3.12
CA SER A 113 21.79 -4.84 2.85
C SER A 113 22.04 -3.71 1.84
N LYS A 114 21.24 -3.69 0.76
CA LYS A 114 21.28 -2.62 -0.26
C LYS A 114 20.95 -1.26 0.35
N TYR A 115 19.90 -1.18 1.17
CA TYR A 115 19.49 0.04 1.85
C TYR A 115 20.61 0.61 2.73
N HIS A 116 21.24 -0.23 3.57
CA HIS A 116 22.35 0.22 4.41
C HIS A 116 23.58 0.62 3.59
N SER A 117 23.87 -0.05 2.47
CA SER A 117 24.98 0.35 1.59
C SER A 117 24.76 1.72 0.95
N ILE A 118 23.51 2.10 0.65
CA ILE A 118 23.19 3.40 0.05
C ILE A 118 23.32 4.52 1.08
N ASN A 119 22.88 4.29 2.32
CA ASN A 119 22.84 5.34 3.35
C ASN A 119 24.16 5.53 4.12
N ASN A 120 25.06 4.53 4.09
CA ASN A 120 26.36 4.60 4.75
C ASN A 120 27.51 5.00 3.80
N SER A 121 27.20 5.37 2.55
CA SER A 121 28.17 5.79 1.53
C SER A 121 28.07 7.28 1.25
#